data_AF-A0A0F9F6Q2-F1
#
_entry.id   AF-A0A0F9F6Q2-F1
#
_cell.length_a   1.000
_cell.length_b   1.000
_cell.length_c   1.000
_cell.angle_alpha   90.00
_cell.angle_beta   90.00
_cell.angle_gamma   90.00
#
_symmetry.space_group_name_H-M   'P 1'
#
loop_
_entity.id
_entity.type
_entity.pdbx_description
1 polymer ?
#
loop_
_entity_poly.entity_id
_entity_poly.type
_entity_poly.pdbx_seq_one_letter_code
_entity_poly.pdbx_strand_id
1 'polypeptide(L)'
;MIKKVISGGQIGADMGGLFAAYTAPGIETGGWAPKGFRTEAGSKKILGAKYKLKETKSPTYPPRTKRNVLNSNGTVWFGSTKSPG
;
A
#
# COMPACT_ATOMS: atom_id res chain seq x y z
N MET A 1 -20.13 0.89 3.03
CA MET A 1 -19.29 2.03 3.48
C MET A 1 -17.85 1.56 3.60
N ILE A 2 -16.87 2.32 3.10
CA ILE A 2 -15.44 1.97 3.16
C ILE A 2 -14.92 2.26 4.57
N LYS A 3 -14.36 1.25 5.25
CA LYS A 3 -13.79 1.39 6.61
C LYS A 3 -12.26 1.47 6.63
N LYS A 4 -11.61 0.96 5.60
CA LYS A 4 -10.15 0.83 5.54
C LYS A 4 -9.65 0.82 4.12
N VAL A 5 -8.52 1.48 3.89
CA VAL A 5 -7.73 1.36 2.66
C VAL A 5 -6.42 0.69 3.00
N ILE A 6 -6.10 -0.37 2.24
CA ILE A 6 -4.81 -1.03 2.31
C ILE A 6 -4.07 -0.89 0.99
N SER A 7 -2.75 -0.79 1.06
CA SER A 7 -1.90 -0.48 -0.09
C SER A 7 -0.50 -1.06 0.07
N GLY A 8 0.25 -1.12 -1.04
CA GLY A 8 1.64 -1.55 -1.08
C GLY A 8 2.65 -0.50 -0.64
N GLY A 9 2.23 0.77 -0.57
CA GLY A 9 3.08 1.90 -0.19
C GLY A 9 4.06 2.35 -1.27
N GLN A 10 3.95 1.87 -2.51
CA GLN A 10 4.74 2.39 -3.64
C GLN A 10 4.45 3.88 -3.89
N ILE A 11 5.38 4.61 -4.50
CA ILE A 11 5.10 5.95 -5.00
C ILE A 11 3.94 5.95 -6.02
N GLY A 12 3.22 7.07 -6.14
CA GLY A 12 2.06 7.17 -7.02
C GLY A 12 0.76 6.69 -6.36
N ALA A 13 0.00 5.84 -7.06
CA ALA A 13 -1.37 5.45 -6.66
C ALA A 13 -1.45 4.88 -5.24
N ASP A 14 -0.48 4.04 -4.86
CA ASP A 14 -0.42 3.42 -3.55
C ASP A 14 -0.36 4.46 -2.40
N MET A 15 0.52 5.46 -2.53
CA MET A 15 0.66 6.55 -1.55
C MET A 15 -0.52 7.53 -1.62
N GLY A 16 -1.09 7.77 -2.80
CA GLY A 16 -2.29 8.60 -2.96
C GLY A 16 -3.49 8.01 -2.22
N GLY A 17 -3.72 6.71 -2.35
CA GLY A 17 -4.77 6.00 -1.62
C GLY A 17 -4.59 6.03 -0.10
N LEU A 18 -3.35 5.82 0.37
CA LEU A 18 -3.03 5.92 1.80
C LEU A 18 -3.22 7.33 2.35
N PHE A 19 -2.81 8.35 1.60
CA PHE A 19 -2.99 9.74 1.99
C PHE A 19 -4.47 10.10 2.09
N ALA A 20 -5.26 9.81 1.05
CA ALA A 20 -6.69 10.09 1.02
C ALA A 20 -7.43 9.44 2.20
N ALA A 21 -7.14 8.16 2.47
CA ALA A 21 -7.72 7.44 3.59
C ALA A 21 -7.27 8.02 4.95
N TYR A 22 -5.99 8.36 5.09
CA TYR A 22 -5.47 8.98 6.32
C TYR A 22 -6.12 10.33 6.63
N THR A 23 -6.46 11.12 5.61
CA THR A 23 -7.13 12.42 5.77
C THR A 23 -8.64 12.32 5.92
N ALA A 24 -9.24 11.19 5.55
CA ALA A 24 -10.68 11.00 5.61
C ALA A 24 -11.13 10.59 7.02
N PRO A 25 -12.15 11.23 7.59
CA PRO A 25 -12.65 10.89 8.91
C PRO A 25 -13.23 9.47 8.92
N GLY A 26 -12.79 8.66 9.89
CA GLY A 26 -13.31 7.30 10.10
C GLY A 26 -12.78 6.23 9.14
N ILE A 27 -11.80 6.53 8.28
CA ILE A 27 -11.18 5.54 7.40
C ILE A 27 -9.79 5.17 7.91
N GLU A 28 -9.57 3.88 8.16
CA GLU A 28 -8.25 3.39 8.56
C GLU A 28 -7.30 3.21 7.37
N THR A 29 -6.00 3.28 7.66
CA THR A 29 -4.94 2.88 6.72
C THR A 29 -4.27 1.58 7.16
N GLY A 30 -3.61 0.91 6.22
CA GLY A 30 -2.80 -0.27 6.49
C GLY A 30 -2.27 -0.92 5.22
N GLY A 31 -1.95 -2.20 5.32
CA GLY A 31 -1.48 -3.02 4.20
C GLY A 31 -0.10 -3.60 4.44
N TRP A 32 0.47 -4.14 3.37
CA TRP A 32 1.78 -4.79 3.36
C TRP A 32 2.73 -4.07 2.42
N ALA A 33 3.92 -3.75 2.92
CA ALA A 33 5.03 -3.18 2.15
C ALA A 33 6.20 -4.20 2.07
N PRO A 34 7.13 -4.07 1.13
CA PRO A 34 8.34 -4.89 1.11
C PRO A 34 9.18 -4.68 2.38
N LYS A 35 10.03 -5.66 2.71
CA LYS A 35 11.03 -5.53 3.77
C LYS A 35 11.88 -4.27 3.55
N GLY A 36 12.10 -3.52 4.62
CA GLY A 36 12.72 -2.20 4.66
C GLY A 36 11.80 -1.06 4.22
N PHE A 37 10.49 -1.27 4.10
CA PHE A 37 9.54 -0.30 3.53
C PHE A 37 10.02 0.27 2.17
N ARG A 38 10.56 -0.60 1.31
CA ARG A 38 11.17 -0.18 0.04
C ARG A 38 10.13 0.31 -0.95
N THR A 39 10.43 1.43 -1.57
CA THR A 39 9.74 2.01 -2.73
C THR A 39 10.77 2.26 -3.83
N GLU A 40 10.33 2.65 -5.03
CA GLU A 40 11.24 3.08 -6.10
C GLU A 40 12.09 4.30 -5.71
N ALA A 41 11.55 5.18 -4.86
CA ALA A 41 12.27 6.33 -4.30
C ALA A 41 13.10 5.98 -3.04
N GLY A 42 13.36 4.70 -2.78
CA GLY A 42 14.06 4.24 -1.59
C GLY A 42 13.14 3.88 -0.42
N SER A 43 13.72 3.64 0.76
CA SER A 43 12.99 3.22 1.95
C SER A 43 12.17 4.35 2.57
N LYS A 44 10.89 4.09 2.86
CA LYS A 44 9.97 5.06 3.48
C LYS A 44 9.39 4.54 4.79
N LYS A 45 10.09 4.77 5.91
CA LYS A 45 9.64 4.35 7.26
C LYS A 45 8.28 4.91 7.68
N ILE A 46 7.86 6.03 7.08
CA ILE A 46 6.54 6.63 7.32
C ILE A 46 5.37 5.69 6.96
N LEU A 47 5.60 4.72 6.06
CA LEU A 47 4.61 3.68 5.73
C LEU A 47 4.18 2.89 6.97
N GLY A 48 5.13 2.49 7.82
CA GLY A 48 4.82 1.83 9.08
C GLY A 48 4.30 2.80 10.14
N ALA A 49 5.00 3.91 10.33
CA ALA A 49 4.74 4.83 11.45
C ALA A 49 3.41 5.58 11.34
N LYS A 50 3.05 6.05 10.14
CA LYS A 50 1.86 6.90 9.91
C LYS A 50 0.69 6.11 9.32
N TYR A 51 0.98 5.26 8.34
CA TYR A 51 -0.05 4.54 7.59
C TYR A 51 -0.29 3.11 8.09
N LYS A 52 0.41 2.67 9.15
CA LYS A 52 0.23 1.37 9.80
C LYS A 52 0.46 0.16 8.85
N LEU A 53 1.31 0.32 7.83
CA LEU A 53 1.72 -0.81 6.97
C LEU A 53 2.62 -1.76 7.74
N LYS A 54 2.52 -3.04 7.41
CA LYS A 54 3.37 -4.12 7.92
C LYS A 54 4.36 -4.53 6.84
N GLU A 55 5.56 -4.94 7.24
CA GLU A 55 6.56 -5.43 6.30
C GLU A 55 6.32 -6.90 5.95
N THR A 56 6.53 -7.25 4.69
CA THR A 56 6.70 -8.65 4.30
C THR A 56 8.10 -9.15 4.66
N LYS A 57 8.28 -10.48 4.69
CA LYS A 57 9.61 -11.09 4.91
C LYS A 57 10.58 -10.84 3.75
N SER A 58 10.06 -10.60 2.54
CA SER A 58 10.85 -10.34 1.33
C SER A 58 10.96 -8.84 1.02
N PRO A 59 12.09 -8.35 0.50
CA PRO A 59 12.22 -7.00 -0.05
C PRO A 59 11.68 -6.85 -1.48
N THR A 60 11.23 -7.94 -2.13
CA THR A 60 10.66 -7.91 -3.48
C THR A 60 9.20 -7.46 -3.48
N TYR A 61 8.73 -6.91 -4.60
CA TYR A 61 7.37 -6.38 -4.72
C TYR A 61 6.25 -7.45 -4.83
N PRO A 62 6.39 -8.58 -5.55
CA PRO A 62 5.27 -9.51 -5.73
C PRO A 62 4.61 -10.01 -4.43
N PRO A 63 5.37 -10.35 -3.36
CA PRO A 63 4.78 -10.78 -2.09
C PRO A 63 3.85 -9.74 -1.44
N ARG A 64 4.21 -8.46 -1.49
CA ARG A 64 3.37 -7.40 -0.91
C ARG A 64 2.06 -7.22 -1.67
N THR A 65 2.09 -7.29 -3.01
CA THR A 65 0.92 -7.14 -3.88
C THR A 65 -0.05 -8.28 -3.65
N LYS A 66 0.44 -9.53 -3.70
CA LYS A 66 -0.39 -10.71 -3.44
C LYS A 66 -1.05 -10.63 -2.06
N ARG A 67 -0.31 -10.19 -1.05
CA ARG A 67 -0.84 -10.10 0.32
C ARG A 67 -1.89 -9.01 0.47
N ASN A 68 -1.73 -7.84 -0.16
CA ASN A 68 -2.76 -6.81 -0.15
C ASN A 68 -4.03 -7.25 -0.87
N VAL A 69 -3.93 -7.91 -2.02
CA VAL A 69 -5.11 -8.46 -2.73
C VAL A 69 -5.83 -9.51 -1.89
N LEU A 70 -5.10 -10.44 -1.26
CA LEU A 70 -5.71 -11.49 -0.44
C LEU A 70 -6.33 -10.98 0.88
N ASN A 71 -5.91 -9.81 1.36
CA ASN A 71 -6.38 -9.24 2.63
C ASN A 71 -7.33 -8.05 2.43
N SER A 72 -7.87 -7.85 1.22
CA SER A 72 -8.89 -6.86 0.93
C SER A 72 -10.24 -7.52 0.59
N ASN A 73 -11.32 -6.75 0.69
CA ASN A 73 -12.63 -7.15 0.15
C ASN A 73 -12.80 -6.77 -1.33
N GLY A 74 -11.82 -6.07 -1.89
CA GLY A 74 -11.83 -5.59 -3.27
C GLY A 74 -10.53 -4.84 -3.57
N THR A 75 -10.17 -4.78 -4.85
CA THR A 75 -9.00 -4.05 -5.32
C THR A 75 -9.43 -3.12 -6.43
N VAL A 76 -9.13 -1.83 -6.25
CA VAL A 76 -9.23 -0.82 -7.31
C VAL A 76 -7.81 -0.54 -7.79
N TRP A 77 -7.65 -0.48 -9.10
CA TRP A 77 -6.35 -0.25 -9.71
C TRP A 77 -6.41 1.00 -10.59
N PHE A 78 -5.42 1.88 -10.41
CA PHE A 78 -5.26 3.12 -11.16
C PHE A 78 -3.99 3.03 -11.98
N GLY A 79 -4.10 3.03 -13.30
CA GLY A 79 -2.95 2.92 -14.18
C GLY A 79 -3.32 2.55 -15.61
N SER A 80 -2.29 2.42 -16.44
CA SER A 80 -2.41 1.94 -17.82
C SER A 80 -2.30 0.42 -17.85
N THR A 81 -3.20 -0.26 -18.56
CA THR A 81 -3.22 -1.74 -18.75
C THR A 81 -1.99 -2.28 -19.46
N LYS A 82 -1.12 -1.39 -19.96
CA LYS A 82 0.15 -1.70 -20.61
C LYS A 82 1.36 -1.56 -19.68
N SER A 83 1.17 -1.04 -18.46
CA SER A 83 2.27 -0.96 -17.49
C SER A 83 2.56 -2.36 -16.93
N PRO A 84 3.83 -2.79 -16.84
CA PRO A 84 4.20 -4.06 -16.21
C PRO A 84 3.96 -4.08 -14.70
N GLY A 85 3.66 -2.93 -14.11
CA GLY A 85 3.67 -2.67 -12.68
C GLY A 85 4.43 -1.41 -12.40
#